data_AF-A0A9X3EMY3-F1
#
_entry.id   AF-A0A9X3EMY3-F1
#
_cell.length_a   1.000
_cell.length_b   1.000
_cell.length_c   1.000
_cell.angle_alpha   90.00
_cell.angle_beta   90.00
_cell.angle_gamma   90.00
#
_symmetry.space_group_name_H-M   'P 1'
#
loop_
_entity.id
_entity.type
_entity.pdbx_description
1 polymer ?
#
loop_
_entity_poly.entity_id
_entity_poly.type
_entity_poly.pdbx_seq_one_letter_code
_entity_poly.pdbx_strand_id
1 'polypeptide(L)'
;MSQRPRLSLLAALTALMLPAAAFADSNGTVGNVEAVTLYESSSDNHAMFNGSVSIKEKTGQKRDYKWGGSLCPGRELSANAVNLLFEALRAKKQVEVTPTYKAGNGGERCLTGFKLESR
;
A
#
# COMPACT_ATOMS: atom_id res chain seq x y z
N MET A 1 3.38 -72.39 -16.02
CA MET A 1 3.89 -71.08 -15.52
C MET A 1 3.09 -69.99 -16.22
N SER A 2 2.18 -69.33 -15.48
CA SER A 2 1.20 -68.37 -16.02
C SER A 2 1.67 -66.95 -15.73
N GLN A 3 1.92 -66.16 -16.78
CA GLN A 3 2.22 -64.73 -16.65
C GLN A 3 0.92 -63.93 -16.85
N ARG A 4 0.47 -63.27 -15.79
CA ARG A 4 -0.68 -62.35 -15.81
C ARG A 4 -0.21 -60.95 -16.22
N PRO A 5 -1.00 -60.19 -17.00
CA PRO A 5 -0.69 -58.82 -17.35
C PRO A 5 -0.99 -57.91 -16.15
N ARG A 6 -0.06 -57.04 -15.77
CA ARG A 6 -0.32 -55.97 -14.80
C ARG A 6 -0.45 -54.65 -15.55
N LEU A 7 -1.64 -54.40 -16.09
CA LEU A 7 -2.16 -53.03 -16.18
C LEU A 7 -2.28 -52.50 -14.76
N SER A 8 -1.68 -51.35 -14.43
CA SER A 8 -2.18 -50.48 -13.36
C SER A 8 -1.51 -49.10 -13.35
N LEU A 9 -2.38 -48.11 -13.57
CA LEU A 9 -2.38 -46.75 -13.03
C LEU A 9 -1.30 -45.77 -13.48
N LEU A 10 -1.63 -45.05 -14.56
CA LEU A 10 -1.38 -43.60 -14.63
C LEU A 10 -2.12 -42.93 -13.45
N ALA A 11 -1.39 -42.56 -12.40
CA ALA A 11 -1.87 -41.58 -11.43
C ALA A 11 -1.43 -40.19 -11.91
N ALA A 12 -2.36 -39.48 -12.56
CA ALA A 12 -2.17 -38.09 -12.96
C ALA A 12 -1.99 -37.22 -11.71
N LEU A 13 -0.77 -36.75 -11.48
CA LEU A 13 -0.42 -35.77 -10.44
C LEU A 13 -0.80 -34.37 -10.96
N THR A 14 -2.09 -34.07 -11.07
CA THR A 14 -2.56 -32.69 -11.27
C THR A 14 -2.39 -31.92 -9.97
N ALA A 15 -1.19 -31.36 -9.79
CA ALA A 15 -0.92 -30.40 -8.74
C ALA A 15 -1.93 -29.24 -8.85
N LEU A 16 -2.85 -29.12 -7.88
CA LEU A 16 -3.67 -27.94 -7.70
C LEU A 16 -2.74 -26.76 -7.37
N MET A 17 -2.35 -26.01 -8.39
CA MET A 17 -1.83 -24.65 -8.24
C MET A 17 -2.97 -23.79 -7.70
N LEU A 18 -3.10 -23.69 -6.38
CA LEU A 18 -3.92 -22.66 -5.76
C LEU A 18 -3.28 -21.32 -6.13
N PRO A 19 -3.95 -20.43 -6.90
CA PRO A 19 -3.40 -19.12 -7.18
C PRO A 19 -3.23 -18.39 -5.85
N ALA A 20 -1.99 -18.05 -5.51
CA ALA A 20 -1.72 -17.17 -4.38
C ALA A 20 -2.51 -15.88 -4.62
N ALA A 21 -3.44 -15.55 -3.72
CA ALA A 21 -4.18 -14.31 -3.78
C ALA A 21 -3.18 -13.15 -3.63
N ALA A 22 -2.76 -12.58 -4.75
CA ALA A 22 -2.03 -11.33 -4.75
C ALA A 22 -3.01 -10.26 -4.25
N PHE A 23 -2.85 -9.81 -3.01
CA PHE A 23 -3.60 -8.68 -2.49
C PHE A 23 -3.21 -7.45 -3.31
N ALA A 24 -4.09 -7.11 -4.26
CA ALA A 24 -3.97 -5.90 -5.07
C ALA A 24 -3.96 -4.68 -4.15
N ASP A 25 -3.23 -3.64 -4.55
CA ASP A 25 -3.32 -2.36 -3.88
C ASP A 25 -4.77 -1.83 -3.95
N SER A 26 -5.19 -1.18 -2.88
CA SER A 26 -6.49 -0.53 -2.79
C SER A 26 -6.34 0.95 -3.11
N ASN A 27 -7.29 1.51 -3.85
CA ASN A 27 -7.36 2.95 -4.05
C ASN A 27 -8.13 3.59 -2.89
N GLY A 28 -7.56 4.63 -2.31
CA GLY A 28 -8.24 5.47 -1.34
C GLY A 28 -9.13 6.52 -2.02
N THR A 29 -9.92 7.20 -1.20
CA THR A 29 -10.82 8.26 -1.67
C THR A 29 -10.02 9.47 -2.13
N VAL A 30 -10.45 10.09 -3.23
CA VAL A 30 -9.86 11.33 -3.73
C VAL A 30 -10.06 12.49 -2.73
N GLY A 31 -9.02 13.30 -2.56
CA GLY A 31 -9.06 14.47 -1.69
C GLY A 31 -7.89 15.42 -1.91
N ASN A 32 -7.68 16.34 -0.98
CA ASN A 32 -6.52 17.22 -0.99
C ASN A 32 -5.60 16.87 0.19
N VAL A 33 -4.29 17.09 0.02
CA VAL A 33 -3.34 16.95 1.13
C VAL A 33 -3.62 18.04 2.15
N GLU A 34 -3.84 17.64 3.40
CA GLU A 34 -4.07 18.55 4.52
C GLU A 34 -2.85 18.63 5.44
N ALA A 35 -2.12 17.52 5.60
CA ALA A 35 -0.88 17.46 6.36
C ALA A 35 0.09 16.42 5.78
N VAL A 36 1.38 16.70 5.91
CA VAL A 36 2.47 15.76 5.65
C VAL A 36 3.36 15.78 6.90
N THR A 37 3.56 14.62 7.50
CA THR A 37 4.40 14.41 8.69
C THR A 37 5.58 13.54 8.30
N LEU A 38 6.79 13.95 8.65
CA LEU A 38 7.99 13.12 8.56
C LEU A 38 8.64 13.01 9.94
N TYR A 39 9.10 11.81 10.23
CA TYR A 39 10.00 11.54 11.34
C TYR A 39 11.37 11.20 10.78
N GLU A 40 12.39 11.82 11.36
CA GLU A 40 13.78 11.46 11.11
C GLU A 40 14.18 10.30 12.03
N SER A 41 15.28 9.62 11.71
CA SER A 41 15.73 8.42 12.42
C SER A 41 15.99 8.61 13.91
N SER A 42 16.15 9.85 14.37
CA SER A 42 16.33 10.18 15.79
C SER A 42 15.02 10.33 16.58
N SER A 43 13.87 10.30 15.93
CA SER A 43 12.56 10.38 16.58
C SER A 43 12.12 9.02 17.10
N ASP A 44 11.57 8.98 18.32
CA ASP A 44 10.98 7.75 18.90
C ASP A 44 9.86 7.17 18.01
N ASN A 45 9.18 8.02 17.24
CA ASN A 45 8.08 7.60 16.36
C ASN A 45 8.57 6.97 15.04
N HIS A 46 9.82 7.21 14.64
CA HIS A 46 10.36 6.72 13.36
C HIS A 46 10.29 5.19 13.26
N ALA A 47 10.54 4.49 14.37
CA ALA A 47 10.44 3.03 14.43
C ALA A 47 9.02 2.51 14.18
N MET A 48 7.99 3.32 14.48
CA MET A 48 6.60 2.96 14.20
C MET A 48 6.24 3.23 12.74
N PHE A 49 6.56 4.42 12.24
CA PHE A 49 6.40 4.80 10.85
C PHE A 49 7.30 5.99 10.54
N ASN A 50 7.82 6.05 9.31
CA ASN A 50 8.77 7.09 8.90
C ASN A 50 8.03 8.39 8.57
N GLY A 51 6.78 8.30 8.14
CA GLY A 51 5.93 9.47 7.92
C GLY A 51 4.50 9.13 7.55
N SER A 52 3.68 10.16 7.43
CA SER A 52 2.27 10.05 7.08
C SER A 52 1.77 11.23 6.26
N VAL A 53 0.77 10.99 5.43
CA VAL A 53 -0.01 12.03 4.74
C VAL A 53 -1.47 11.94 5.16
N SER A 54 -2.03 13.07 5.58
CA SER A 54 -3.44 13.22 5.88
C SER A 54 -4.15 13.80 4.67
N ILE A 55 -5.10 13.06 4.12
CA ILE A 55 -5.93 13.47 2.99
C ILE A 55 -7.29 13.89 3.51
N LYS A 56 -7.71 15.11 3.14
CA LYS A 56 -9.07 15.60 3.35
C LYS A 56 -9.91 15.24 2.15
N GLU A 57 -10.77 14.25 2.32
CA GLU A 57 -11.69 13.76 1.30
C GLU A 57 -12.73 14.82 0.92
N LYS A 58 -13.34 14.69 -0.26
CA LYS A 58 -14.46 15.55 -0.70
C LYS A 58 -15.67 15.49 0.24
N THR A 59 -15.83 14.37 0.95
CA THR A 59 -16.86 14.15 1.99
C THR A 59 -16.59 14.95 3.27
N GLY A 60 -15.41 15.56 3.41
CA GLY A 60 -14.95 16.25 4.61
C GLY A 60 -14.24 15.33 5.62
N GLN A 61 -14.25 14.02 5.40
CA GLN A 61 -13.52 13.05 6.22
C GLN A 61 -12.02 13.20 6.04
N LYS A 62 -11.27 12.90 7.10
CA LYS A 62 -9.82 12.86 7.08
C LYS A 62 -9.36 11.41 7.12
N ARG A 63 -8.37 11.08 6.31
CA ARG A 63 -7.73 9.76 6.27
C ARG A 63 -6.23 9.90 6.25
N ASP A 64 -5.59 9.13 7.12
CA ASP A 64 -4.15 9.07 7.20
C ASP A 64 -3.63 7.85 6.44
N TYR A 65 -2.53 8.07 5.73
CA TYR A 65 -1.77 7.05 5.02
C TYR A 65 -0.33 7.14 5.49
N LYS A 66 0.19 6.04 6.04
CA LYS A 66 1.52 5.95 6.64
C LYS A 66 2.50 5.25 5.70
N TRP A 67 3.80 5.44 5.90
CA TRP A 67 4.83 4.65 5.23
C TRP A 67 5.99 4.35 6.19
N GLY A 68 6.68 3.27 5.88
CA GLY A 68 7.84 2.79 6.62
C GLY A 68 7.57 2.33 8.04
N GLY A 69 8.66 2.02 8.74
CA GLY A 69 8.65 1.54 10.11
C GLY A 69 7.91 0.20 10.28
N SER A 70 7.60 -0.12 11.54
CA SER A 70 6.94 -1.37 11.92
C SER A 70 5.46 -1.44 11.55
N LEU A 71 4.78 -0.31 11.33
CA LEU A 71 3.39 -0.28 10.86
C LEU A 71 3.28 -0.62 9.37
N CYS A 72 4.26 -0.17 8.57
CA CYS A 72 4.28 -0.35 7.13
C CYS A 72 5.59 -0.99 6.63
N PRO A 73 5.88 -2.24 7.06
CA PRO A 73 7.15 -2.90 6.75
C PRO A 73 7.33 -3.06 5.25
N GLY A 74 8.51 -2.68 4.75
CA GLY A 74 8.90 -2.77 3.35
C GLY A 74 8.18 -1.79 2.41
N ARG A 75 7.43 -0.82 2.95
CA ARG A 75 6.67 0.17 2.17
C ARG A 75 7.17 1.56 2.49
N GLU A 76 8.33 1.88 1.96
CA GLU A 76 8.97 3.18 2.07
C GLU A 76 8.59 4.08 0.90
N LEU A 77 8.54 5.39 1.13
CA LEU A 77 8.46 6.37 0.07
C LEU A 77 9.86 6.86 -0.31
N SER A 78 10.08 7.10 -1.60
CA SER A 78 11.26 7.82 -2.03
C SER A 78 11.20 9.29 -1.59
N ALA A 79 12.37 9.91 -1.41
CA ALA A 79 12.45 11.35 -1.10
C ALA A 79 11.70 12.21 -2.13
N ASN A 80 11.75 11.83 -3.42
CA ASN A 80 11.01 12.51 -4.48
C ASN A 80 9.49 12.38 -4.30
N ALA A 81 8.99 11.20 -3.93
CA ALA A 81 7.57 11.02 -3.67
C ALA A 81 7.09 11.88 -2.49
N VAL A 82 7.90 11.98 -1.43
CA VAL A 82 7.63 12.88 -0.30
C VAL A 82 7.59 14.35 -0.75
N ASN A 83 8.54 14.80 -1.56
CA ASN A 83 8.55 16.16 -2.09
C ASN A 83 7.28 16.47 -2.91
N LEU A 84 6.79 15.53 -3.73
CA LEU A 84 5.54 15.70 -4.46
C LEU A 84 4.32 15.85 -3.54
N LEU A 85 4.29 15.17 -2.39
CA LEU A 85 3.24 15.35 -1.38
C LEU A 85 3.31 16.74 -0.73
N PHE A 86 4.50 17.27 -0.47
CA PHE A 86 4.67 18.65 0.00
C PHE A 86 4.23 19.68 -1.04
N GLU A 87 4.53 19.46 -2.32
CA GLU A 87 4.04 20.35 -3.39
C GLU A 87 2.52 20.29 -3.52
N ALA A 88 1.90 19.10 -3.40
CA ALA A 88 0.45 18.98 -3.36
C ALA A 88 -0.17 19.69 -2.13
N LEU A 89 0.47 19.60 -0.95
CA LEU A 89 0.08 20.35 0.25
C LEU A 89 0.10 21.87 0.00
N ARG A 90 1.17 22.37 -0.64
CA ARG A 90 1.32 23.80 -0.99
C ARG A 90 0.27 24.27 -2.00
N ALA A 91 -0.11 23.42 -2.96
CA ALA A 91 -1.14 23.70 -3.95
C ALA A 91 -2.57 23.73 -3.38
N LYS A 92 -2.76 23.28 -2.14
CA LYS A 92 -4.04 23.30 -1.41
C LYS A 92 -5.15 22.60 -2.21
N LYS A 93 -6.12 23.37 -2.72
CA LYS A 93 -7.31 22.87 -3.43
C LYS A 93 -7.12 22.74 -4.95
N GLN A 94 -5.94 23.10 -5.46
CA GLN A 94 -5.66 23.06 -6.91
C GLN A 94 -5.26 21.67 -7.38
N VAL A 95 -4.73 20.83 -6.49
CA VAL A 95 -4.29 19.47 -6.80
C VAL A 95 -5.09 18.48 -5.96
N GLU A 96 -5.77 17.55 -6.63
CA GLU A 96 -6.40 16.40 -6.01
C GLU A 96 -5.43 15.21 -5.99
N VAL A 97 -5.48 14.44 -4.90
CA VAL A 97 -4.66 13.26 -4.66
C VAL A 97 -5.56 12.06 -4.52
N THR A 98 -5.29 11.01 -5.29
CA THR A 98 -5.86 9.68 -5.08
C THR A 98 -4.77 8.75 -4.55
N PRO A 99 -4.77 8.41 -3.26
CA PRO A 99 -3.75 7.54 -2.68
C PRO A 99 -4.01 6.09 -3.06
N THR A 100 -2.94 5.31 -3.20
CA THR A 100 -2.96 3.87 -3.37
C THR A 100 -2.28 3.24 -2.16
N TYR A 101 -2.92 2.24 -1.55
CA TYR A 101 -2.48 1.72 -0.26
C TYR A 101 -2.67 0.21 -0.12
N LYS A 102 -1.94 -0.38 0.83
CA LYS A 102 -2.16 -1.74 1.34
C LYS A 102 -2.42 -1.69 2.84
N ALA A 103 -3.12 -2.70 3.35
CA ALA A 103 -3.25 -2.87 4.79
C ALA A 103 -1.87 -3.18 5.41
N GLY A 104 -1.52 -2.44 6.44
CA GLY A 104 -0.36 -2.65 7.30
C GLY A 104 -0.71 -3.33 8.61
N ASN A 105 0.26 -3.34 9.52
CA ASN A 105 0.05 -3.84 10.87
C ASN A 105 -0.97 -2.95 11.60
N GLY A 106 -1.83 -3.56 12.43
CA GLY A 106 -2.86 -2.82 13.16
C GLY A 106 -3.98 -2.22 12.30
N GLY A 107 -4.09 -2.61 11.02
CA GLY A 107 -5.10 -2.08 10.10
C GLY A 107 -4.74 -0.71 9.50
N GLU A 108 -3.48 -0.30 9.63
CA GLU A 108 -2.98 0.96 9.08
C GLU A 108 -3.03 0.96 7.56
N ARG A 109 -3.23 2.15 6.96
CA ARG A 109 -3.19 2.31 5.51
C ARG A 109 -1.77 2.66 5.10
N CYS A 110 -1.05 1.66 4.59
CA CYS A 110 0.30 1.87 4.11
C CYS A 110 0.29 2.40 2.69
N LEU A 111 0.75 3.63 2.51
CA LEU A 111 0.84 4.29 1.22
C LEU A 111 1.84 3.54 0.33
N THR A 112 1.39 3.10 -0.84
CA THR A 112 2.22 2.42 -1.85
C THR A 112 2.35 3.25 -3.13
N GLY A 113 1.53 4.27 -3.29
CA GLY A 113 1.61 5.23 -4.39
C GLY A 113 0.53 6.30 -4.27
N PHE A 114 0.51 7.23 -5.21
CA PHE A 114 -0.55 8.22 -5.33
C PHE A 114 -0.61 8.77 -6.75
N LYS A 115 -1.81 9.19 -7.16
CA LYS A 115 -2.05 9.95 -8.39
C LYS A 115 -2.31 11.40 -8.02
N LEU A 116 -1.70 12.33 -8.76
CA LEU A 116 -1.96 13.78 -8.65
C LEU A 116 -2.71 14.25 -9.89
N GLU A 117 -3.76 15.03 -9.70
CA GLU A 117 -4.55 15.62 -10.78
C GLU A 117 -4.80 17.09 -10.52
N SER A 118 -4.69 17.93 -11.55
CA SER A 118 -5.19 19.30 -11.47
C SER A 118 -6.69 19.27 -11.37
N ARG A 119 -7.24 20.14 -10.52
CA ARG A 119 -8.67 20.43 -10.50
C ARG A 119 -9.09 21.27 -11.70
#